data_AF-A0A6V7W1T9-F1
#
_entry.id   AF-A0A6V7W1T9-F1
#
_cell.length_a   1.000
_cell.length_b   1.000
_cell.length_c   1.000
_cell.angle_alpha   90.00
_cell.angle_beta   90.00
_cell.angle_gamma   90.00
#
_symmetry.space_group_name_H-M   'P 1'
#
loop_
_entity.id
_entity.type
_entity.pdbx_description
1 polymer ?
#
loop_
_entity_poly.entity_id
_entity_poly.type
_entity_poly.pdbx_seq_one_letter_code
_entity_poly.pdbx_strand_id
1 'polypeptide(L)'
;MSDVRKNVRCPQELSAKICLFSDANFWLVSVWLCDTFIVICRFILIKANMDVFIPKFKLESTHNLKNVLIKLGLTSAFGNANFSKITTDVPLKIDNVVQKAFIEVNEEGTEAAAATRYPYTPTSPSVEEETFLADHPFTFMLMKKNEILFCGIFQG
;
A
#
# COMPACT_ATOMS: atom_id res chain seq x y z
N MET A 1 -33.90 4.09 16.67
CA MET A 1 -33.37 3.61 17.96
C MET A 1 -33.38 2.08 17.93
N SER A 2 -32.26 1.48 17.56
CA SER A 2 -31.95 0.08 17.84
C SER A 2 -30.45 -0.12 17.63
N ASP A 3 -29.78 -0.14 18.78
CA ASP A 3 -28.38 -0.43 19.03
C ASP A 3 -27.95 -1.74 18.34
N VAL A 4 -26.95 -1.68 17.46
CA VAL A 4 -26.21 -2.87 17.01
C VAL A 4 -24.75 -2.67 17.39
N ARG A 5 -24.46 -2.97 18.65
CA ARG A 5 -23.12 -3.25 19.13
C ARG A 5 -22.52 -4.39 18.32
N LYS A 6 -21.67 -4.09 17.34
CA LYS A 6 -20.68 -5.04 16.84
C LYS A 6 -19.34 -4.34 16.72
N ASN A 7 -18.52 -4.59 17.74
CA ASN A 7 -17.10 -4.26 17.80
C ASN A 7 -16.40 -4.67 16.50
N VAL A 8 -15.72 -3.71 15.87
CA VAL A 8 -14.69 -3.99 14.85
C VAL A 8 -13.44 -3.18 15.21
N ARG A 9 -12.33 -3.91 15.32
CA ARG A 9 -11.03 -3.48 15.83
C ARG A 9 -10.11 -3.35 14.61
N CYS A 10 -9.55 -2.17 14.35
CA CYS A 10 -8.32 -2.11 13.55
C CYS A 10 -7.27 -2.89 14.36
N PRO A 11 -6.67 -3.99 13.85
CA PRO A 11 -5.58 -4.65 14.55
C PRO A 11 -4.53 -3.59 14.84
N GLN A 12 -4.12 -3.43 16.10
CA GLN A 12 -3.31 -2.31 16.62
C GLN A 12 -1.87 -2.23 16.04
N GLU A 13 -1.63 -2.69 14.81
CA GLU A 13 -0.30 -2.87 14.22
C GLU A 13 -0.24 -2.59 12.71
N LEU A 14 -1.32 -2.15 12.05
CA LEU A 14 -1.33 -1.81 10.62
C LEU A 14 -1.14 -0.29 10.40
N SER A 15 -0.27 0.07 9.47
CA SER A 15 -0.01 1.46 9.07
C SER A 15 -0.08 1.60 7.55
N ALA A 16 -0.74 2.65 7.07
CA ALA A 16 -0.75 3.03 5.67
C ALA A 16 0.22 4.19 5.44
N LYS A 17 1.00 4.12 4.36
CA LYS A 17 1.85 5.22 3.88
C LYS A 17 1.46 5.58 2.46
N ILE A 18 1.32 6.88 2.20
CA ILE A 18 1.01 7.43 0.87
C ILE A 18 2.13 8.40 0.50
N CYS A 19 2.64 8.27 -0.72
CA CYS A 19 3.68 9.14 -1.26
C CYS A 19 3.18 9.75 -2.57
N LEU A 20 3.09 11.08 -2.58
CA LEU A 20 2.75 11.89 -3.76
C LEU A 20 4.01 12.15 -4.60
N PHE A 21 3.86 12.20 -5.92
CA PHE A 21 4.96 12.49 -6.84
C PHE A 21 4.82 13.91 -7.37
N SER A 22 5.81 14.77 -7.13
CA SER A 22 5.96 16.05 -7.82
C SER A 22 6.47 15.79 -9.26
N ASP A 23 5.54 15.38 -10.13
CA ASP A 23 5.47 15.37 -11.60
C ASP A 23 6.68 15.24 -12.56
N ALA A 24 7.94 15.15 -12.15
CA ALA A 24 9.05 15.12 -13.12
C ALA A 24 9.71 13.75 -13.35
N ASN A 25 9.51 12.76 -12.46
CA ASN A 25 10.39 11.59 -12.40
C ASN A 25 9.68 10.24 -12.20
N PHE A 26 8.45 10.10 -12.70
CA PHE A 26 7.65 8.86 -12.57
C PHE A 26 8.42 7.58 -12.99
N TRP A 27 9.29 7.69 -14.00
CA TRP A 27 10.14 6.58 -14.48
C TRP A 27 11.37 6.29 -13.62
N LEU A 28 11.86 7.24 -12.82
CA LEU A 28 12.96 6.99 -11.89
C LEU A 28 12.46 6.26 -10.64
N VAL A 29 11.22 6.50 -10.20
CA VAL A 29 10.67 5.86 -8.98
C VAL A 29 10.63 4.34 -9.09
N SER A 30 10.34 3.77 -10.27
CA SER A 30 10.36 2.31 -10.48
C SER A 30 11.74 1.68 -10.29
N VAL A 31 12.82 2.47 -10.38
CA VAL A 31 14.21 2.04 -10.12
C VAL A 31 14.62 2.36 -8.67
N TRP A 32 13.98 3.35 -8.03
CA TRP A 32 14.31 3.80 -6.69
C TRP A 32 13.60 3.07 -5.55
N LEU A 33 12.63 2.19 -5.83
CA LEU A 33 12.05 1.25 -4.84
C LEU A 33 13.03 0.14 -4.38
N CYS A 34 14.33 0.34 -4.56
CA CYS A 34 15.36 -0.42 -3.86
C CYS A 34 15.28 -0.07 -2.35
N ASP A 35 15.65 -1.01 -1.47
CA ASP A 35 15.47 -0.92 0.00
C ASP A 35 15.82 0.45 0.62
N THR A 36 16.73 1.20 0.00
CA THR A 36 17.11 2.58 0.36
C THR A 36 15.93 3.57 0.44
N PHE A 37 14.93 3.55 -0.45
CA PHE A 37 13.85 4.56 -0.43
C PHE A 37 12.85 4.33 0.69
N ILE A 38 12.51 3.08 1.00
CA ILE A 38 11.68 2.73 2.17
C ILE A 38 12.39 3.16 3.46
N VAL A 39 13.72 3.00 3.52
CA VAL A 39 14.55 3.47 4.64
C VAL A 39 14.55 5.00 4.72
N ILE A 40 14.69 5.71 3.60
CA ILE A 40 14.67 7.19 3.56
C ILE A 40 13.32 7.75 4.01
N CYS A 41 12.19 7.22 3.52
CA CYS A 41 10.85 7.60 3.97
C CYS A 41 10.61 7.33 5.47
N ARG A 42 11.46 6.51 6.12
CA ARG A 42 11.41 6.29 7.58
C ARG A 42 12.12 7.39 8.37
N PHE A 43 13.16 8.02 7.81
CA PHE A 43 13.96 9.02 8.49
C PHE A 43 13.44 10.46 8.33
N ILE A 44 12.59 10.73 7.34
CA ILE A 44 12.05 12.07 7.04
C ILE A 44 10.53 12.09 7.22
N LEU A 45 10.01 11.47 8.28
CA LEU A 45 8.59 11.59 8.64
C LEU A 45 8.47 12.49 9.86
N ILE A 46 8.00 13.72 9.63
CA ILE A 46 7.70 14.69 10.66
C ILE A 46 6.21 14.61 10.95
N LYS A 47 5.84 14.55 12.24
CA LYS A 47 4.43 14.59 12.64
C LYS A 47 3.93 16.03 12.52
N ALA A 48 2.96 16.28 11.65
CA ALA A 48 2.27 17.55 11.50
C ALA A 48 0.76 17.35 11.64
N ASN A 49 0.05 18.41 12.04
CA ASN A 49 -1.41 18.46 11.96
C ASN A 49 -1.76 19.10 10.62
N MET A 50 -2.47 18.37 9.77
CA MET A 50 -2.86 18.79 8.44
C MET A 50 -4.18 18.15 8.04
N ASP A 51 -4.94 18.83 7.17
CA ASP A 51 -6.12 18.25 6.55
C ASP A 51 -5.71 17.27 5.46
N VAL A 52 -6.33 16.09 5.42
CA VAL A 52 -5.95 14.99 4.53
C VAL A 52 -7.12 14.61 3.62
N PHE A 53 -6.93 14.73 2.31
CA PHE A 53 -7.88 14.35 1.28
C PHE A 53 -7.32 13.20 0.44
N ILE A 54 -7.91 12.02 0.57
CA ILE A 54 -7.53 10.81 -0.17
C ILE A 54 -8.77 10.30 -0.94
N PRO A 55 -8.65 9.98 -2.24
CA PRO A 55 -9.78 9.49 -3.01
C PRO A 55 -10.22 8.10 -2.51
N LYS A 56 -11.53 7.84 -2.59
CA LYS A 56 -12.05 6.47 -2.49
C LYS A 56 -11.66 5.71 -3.75
N PHE A 57 -11.10 4.52 -3.61
CA PHE A 57 -10.73 3.71 -4.76
C PHE A 57 -10.83 2.22 -4.48
N LYS A 58 -10.95 1.45 -5.56
CA LYS A 58 -10.84 -0.01 -5.55
C LYS A 58 -9.82 -0.43 -6.60
N LEU A 59 -8.88 -1.27 -6.22
CA LEU A 59 -7.90 -1.84 -7.14
C LEU A 59 -7.92 -3.36 -7.01
N GLU A 60 -8.03 -4.03 -8.15
CA GLU A 60 -7.90 -5.48 -8.26
C GLU A 60 -6.79 -5.78 -9.26
N SER A 61 -5.88 -6.69 -8.88
CA SER A 61 -4.82 -7.14 -9.77
C SER A 61 -4.64 -8.65 -9.71
N THR A 62 -4.34 -9.25 -10.86
CA THR A 62 -3.97 -10.65 -10.99
C THR A 62 -2.69 -10.73 -11.82
N HIS A 63 -1.62 -11.27 -11.23
CA HIS A 63 -0.32 -11.38 -11.87
C HIS A 63 0.16 -12.83 -11.90
N ASN A 64 0.58 -13.30 -13.08
CA ASN A 64 1.36 -14.52 -13.19
C ASN A 64 2.85 -14.18 -13.02
N LEU A 65 3.41 -14.59 -11.90
CA LEU A 65 4.77 -14.27 -11.49
C LEU A 65 5.82 -15.19 -12.11
N LYS A 66 5.44 -16.22 -12.88
CA LYS A 66 6.38 -17.18 -13.49
C LYS A 66 7.55 -16.50 -14.20
N ASN A 67 7.26 -15.62 -15.15
CA ASN A 67 8.28 -14.94 -15.94
C ASN A 67 9.13 -13.98 -15.10
N VAL A 68 8.53 -13.34 -14.08
CA VAL A 68 9.23 -12.45 -13.17
C VAL A 68 10.21 -13.24 -12.31
N LEU A 69 9.77 -14.33 -11.69
CA LEU A 69 10.59 -15.20 -10.85
C LEU A 69 11.74 -15.85 -11.65
N ILE A 70 11.49 -16.25 -12.90
CA ILE A 70 12.53 -16.74 -13.82
C ILE A 70 13.59 -15.66 -14.07
N LYS A 71 13.17 -14.42 -14.37
CA LYS A 71 14.08 -13.28 -14.56
C LYS A 71 14.88 -12.93 -13.30
N LEU A 72 14.32 -13.17 -12.12
CA LEU A 72 14.98 -13.02 -10.82
C LEU A 72 15.93 -14.19 -10.47
N GLY A 73 16.04 -15.21 -11.32
CA GLY A 73 16.98 -16.32 -11.16
C GLY A 73 16.36 -17.64 -10.68
N LEU A 74 15.06 -17.66 -10.35
CA LEU A 74 14.34 -18.88 -9.98
C LEU A 74 13.95 -19.67 -11.23
N THR A 75 14.94 -20.22 -11.94
CA THR A 75 14.76 -20.96 -13.21
C THR A 75 14.49 -22.44 -12.98
N SER A 76 15.23 -23.08 -12.08
CA SER A 76 15.17 -24.53 -11.84
C SER A 76 13.79 -25.01 -11.41
N ALA A 77 13.09 -24.23 -10.57
CA ALA A 77 11.76 -24.55 -10.06
C ALA A 77 10.69 -24.74 -11.15
N PHE A 78 10.88 -24.15 -12.33
CA PHE A 78 9.95 -24.26 -13.48
C PHE A 78 10.44 -25.25 -14.56
N GLY A 79 11.66 -25.78 -14.43
CA GLY A 79 12.31 -26.69 -15.38
C GLY A 79 12.79 -27.96 -14.69
N ASN A 80 14.11 -28.07 -14.49
CA ASN A 80 14.77 -29.18 -13.79
C ASN A 80 14.62 -29.04 -12.27
N ALA A 81 13.39 -29.07 -11.79
CA ALA A 81 13.08 -28.84 -10.39
C ALA A 81 13.38 -30.08 -9.54
N ASN A 82 13.89 -29.85 -8.33
CA ASN A 82 14.08 -30.91 -7.33
C ASN A 82 13.15 -30.65 -6.13
N PHE A 83 11.98 -31.27 -6.18
CA PHE A 83 10.99 -31.23 -5.10
C PHE A 83 10.88 -32.58 -4.37
N SER A 84 11.99 -33.32 -4.26
CA SER A 84 12.05 -34.63 -3.57
C SER A 84 11.61 -34.58 -2.10
N LYS A 85 11.71 -33.40 -1.46
CA LYS A 85 11.18 -33.15 -0.10
C LYS A 85 9.65 -33.04 -0.02
N ILE A 86 8.96 -32.93 -1.15
CA ILE A 86 7.49 -32.94 -1.24
C ILE A 86 7.01 -34.36 -1.59
N THR A 87 7.59 -34.98 -2.61
CA THR A 87 7.33 -36.38 -3.00
C THR A 87 8.52 -36.95 -3.77
N THR A 88 8.74 -38.25 -3.64
CA THR A 88 9.72 -39.03 -4.43
C THR A 88 9.06 -39.87 -5.52
N ASP A 89 7.73 -39.94 -5.56
CA ASP A 89 7.00 -40.86 -6.44
C ASP A 89 6.97 -40.37 -7.88
N VAL A 90 6.93 -39.04 -8.07
CA VAL A 90 6.89 -38.40 -9.38
C VAL A 90 7.75 -37.14 -9.43
N PRO A 91 8.40 -36.85 -10.57
CA PRO A 91 9.04 -35.55 -10.77
C PRO A 91 8.00 -34.44 -10.78
N LEU A 92 8.17 -33.45 -9.90
CA LEU A 92 7.32 -32.25 -9.85
C LEU A 92 8.06 -31.03 -10.38
N LYS A 93 7.32 -30.07 -10.93
CA LYS A 93 7.78 -28.72 -11.24
C LYS A 93 6.67 -27.71 -11.00
N ILE A 94 7.03 -26.45 -10.80
CA ILE A 94 6.05 -25.36 -10.76
C ILE A 94 5.65 -25.05 -12.20
N ASP A 95 4.35 -25.08 -12.49
CA ASP A 95 3.85 -24.63 -13.78
C ASP A 95 3.60 -23.12 -13.78
N ASN A 96 2.80 -22.60 -12.85
CA ASN A 96 2.47 -21.18 -12.74
C ASN A 96 2.44 -20.73 -11.28
N VAL A 97 2.72 -19.45 -11.06
CA VAL A 97 2.56 -18.79 -9.75
C VAL A 97 1.67 -17.59 -9.96
N VAL A 98 0.44 -17.63 -9.43
CA VAL A 98 -0.54 -16.57 -9.63
C VAL A 98 -0.79 -15.86 -8.31
N GLN A 99 -0.57 -14.54 -8.28
CA GLN A 99 -0.92 -13.67 -7.18
C GLN A 99 -2.15 -12.85 -7.57
N LYS A 100 -3.20 -12.91 -6.75
CA LYS A 100 -4.38 -12.04 -6.85
C LYS A 100 -4.43 -11.12 -5.64
N ALA A 101 -4.62 -9.84 -5.86
CA ALA A 101 -4.70 -8.83 -4.82
C ALA A 101 -5.91 -7.93 -5.05
N PHE A 102 -6.58 -7.55 -3.96
CA PHE A 102 -7.69 -6.62 -3.96
C PHE A 102 -7.50 -5.64 -2.80
N ILE A 103 -7.66 -4.36 -3.07
CA ILE A 103 -7.68 -3.30 -2.06
C ILE A 103 -8.85 -2.36 -2.34
N GLU A 104 -9.57 -2.01 -1.29
CA GLU A 104 -10.62 -1.00 -1.30
C GLU A 104 -10.31 0.02 -0.21
N VAL A 105 -10.26 1.29 -0.60
CA VAL A 105 -10.15 2.44 0.29
C VAL A 105 -11.48 3.17 0.26
N ASN A 106 -12.15 3.20 1.41
CA ASN A 106 -13.42 3.90 1.62
C ASN A 106 -13.38 4.61 2.99
N GLU A 107 -14.40 5.42 3.28
CA GLU A 107 -14.52 6.14 4.57
C GLU A 107 -14.79 5.19 5.75
N GLU A 108 -15.42 4.04 5.49
CA GLU A 108 -15.81 3.06 6.51
C GLU A 108 -14.62 2.22 7.03
N GLY A 109 -13.57 2.04 6.21
CA GLY A 109 -12.36 1.30 6.58
C GLY A 109 -11.46 2.02 7.58
N THR A 110 -11.78 3.27 7.93
CA THR A 110 -11.14 4.12 8.96
C THR A 110 -12.15 5.17 9.44
N GLU A 111 -13.24 4.73 10.06
CA GLU A 111 -14.36 5.59 10.46
C GLU A 111 -14.05 6.53 11.68
N ALA A 112 -12.81 7.00 11.87
CA ALA A 112 -12.45 7.82 13.05
C ALA A 112 -11.16 8.68 12.94
N ALA A 113 -10.88 9.39 11.83
CA ALA A 113 -9.74 10.32 11.81
C ALA A 113 -10.09 11.82 11.73
N ALA A 114 -11.17 12.28 11.09
CA ALA A 114 -11.54 13.71 11.12
C ALA A 114 -12.93 13.98 10.53
N ALA A 115 -14.00 13.79 11.30
CA ALA A 115 -15.31 14.37 10.96
C ALA A 115 -15.81 15.23 12.12
N THR A 116 -15.01 16.22 12.52
CA THR A 116 -15.46 17.32 13.37
C THR A 116 -15.33 18.62 12.60
N ARG A 117 -16.34 18.95 11.78
CA ARG A 117 -16.45 20.29 11.21
C ARG A 117 -17.15 21.18 12.22
N TYR A 118 -16.39 21.93 13.00
CA TYR A 118 -16.94 23.08 13.72
C TYR A 118 -16.91 24.28 12.76
N PRO A 119 -18.01 25.03 12.54
CA PRO A 119 -17.92 26.32 11.88
C PRO A 119 -17.30 27.31 12.88
N TYR A 120 -15.97 27.40 12.90
CA TYR A 120 -15.27 28.50 13.59
C TYR A 120 -14.80 29.50 12.55
N THR A 121 -15.24 30.75 12.70
CA THR A 121 -14.74 31.88 11.92
C THR A 121 -13.54 32.46 12.68
N PRO A 122 -12.29 32.34 12.20
CA PRO A 122 -11.16 32.91 12.92
C PRO A 122 -11.06 34.43 12.68
N THR A 123 -10.92 35.20 13.77
CA THR A 123 -10.78 36.67 13.75
C THR A 123 -9.31 37.13 13.87
N SER A 124 -8.34 36.31 13.48
CA SER A 124 -6.90 36.58 13.56
C SER A 124 -6.16 36.00 12.33
N PRO A 125 -4.97 36.52 11.93
CA PRO A 125 -4.25 35.99 10.78
C PRO A 125 -4.00 34.49 10.97
N SER A 126 -4.67 33.69 10.14
CA SER A 126 -4.70 32.24 10.18
C SER A 126 -3.30 31.69 9.94
N VAL A 127 -2.81 30.86 10.85
CA VAL A 127 -1.78 29.87 10.53
C VAL A 127 -2.41 29.02 9.44
N GLU A 128 -1.86 29.05 8.22
CA GLU A 128 -2.35 28.22 7.13
C GLU A 128 -2.24 26.76 7.58
N GLU A 129 -3.37 26.10 7.80
CA GLU A 129 -3.40 24.67 8.09
C GLU A 129 -2.89 23.95 6.83
N GLU A 130 -1.74 23.29 6.95
CA GLU A 130 -1.19 22.53 5.84
C GLU A 130 -2.23 21.51 5.36
N THR A 131 -2.38 21.35 4.05
CA THR A 131 -3.33 20.41 3.45
C THR A 131 -2.59 19.40 2.60
N PHE A 132 -2.84 18.11 2.85
CA PHE A 132 -2.41 17.01 2.01
C PHE A 132 -3.54 16.61 1.06
N LEU A 133 -3.34 16.86 -0.23
CA LEU A 133 -4.31 16.56 -1.28
C LEU A 133 -3.72 15.51 -2.23
N ALA A 134 -4.32 14.31 -2.26
CA ALA A 134 -3.93 13.24 -3.18
C ALA A 134 -4.78 13.28 -4.47
N ASP A 135 -4.63 14.34 -5.25
CA ASP A 135 -5.38 14.62 -6.49
C ASP A 135 -4.65 14.26 -7.79
N HIS A 136 -3.50 13.60 -7.69
CA HIS A 136 -2.65 13.17 -8.81
C HIS A 136 -2.05 11.78 -8.49
N PRO A 137 -1.39 11.11 -9.45
CA PRO A 137 -0.86 9.76 -9.24
C PRO A 137 0.03 9.65 -8.00
N PHE A 138 -0.22 8.61 -7.19
CA PHE A 138 0.50 8.38 -5.94
C PHE A 138 0.80 6.90 -5.72
N THR A 139 1.84 6.62 -4.93
CA THR A 139 2.13 5.27 -4.44
C THR A 139 1.58 5.11 -3.03
N PHE A 140 1.03 3.94 -2.74
CA PHE A 140 0.60 3.57 -1.40
C PHE A 140 1.26 2.27 -0.94
N MET A 141 1.42 2.12 0.38
CA MET A 141 1.88 0.90 1.02
C MET A 141 1.06 0.62 2.28
N LEU A 142 0.60 -0.62 2.44
CA LEU A 142 0.05 -1.14 3.69
C LEU A 142 1.10 -1.99 4.37
N MET A 143 1.40 -1.67 5.63
CA MET A 143 2.48 -2.32 6.35
C MET A 143 2.06 -2.76 7.74
N LYS A 144 2.65 -3.87 8.21
CA LYS A 144 2.55 -4.35 9.60
C LYS A 144 3.94 -4.56 10.17
N LYS A 145 4.30 -3.90 11.28
CA LYS A 145 5.61 -4.08 11.92
C LYS A 145 6.81 -4.00 10.95
N ASN A 146 6.77 -3.07 9.98
CA ASN A 146 7.72 -2.89 8.87
C ASN A 146 7.69 -3.93 7.74
N GLU A 147 6.77 -4.89 7.75
CA GLU A 147 6.53 -5.79 6.63
C GLU A 147 5.54 -5.15 5.66
N ILE A 148 5.87 -5.12 4.37
CA ILE A 148 4.95 -4.66 3.33
C ILE A 148 3.95 -5.77 3.05
N LEU A 149 2.68 -5.49 3.31
CA LEU A 149 1.57 -6.39 2.99
C LEU A 149 1.02 -6.10 1.60
N PHE A 150 0.91 -4.80 1.25
CA PHE A 150 0.48 -4.34 -0.05
C PHE A 150 1.28 -3.12 -0.46
N CYS A 151 1.54 -3.02 -1.76
CA CYS A 151 2.01 -1.79 -2.38
C CYS A 151 1.35 -1.65 -3.75
N GLY A 152 1.22 -0.41 -4.20
CA GLY A 152 0.63 -0.14 -5.50
C GLY A 152 0.73 1.32 -5.87
N ILE A 153 0.42 1.58 -7.14
CA ILE A 153 0.33 2.93 -7.69
C ILE A 153 -1.13 3.18 -8.00
N PHE A 154 -1.65 4.29 -7.52
CA PHE A 154 -2.93 4.85 -7.94
C PHE A 154 -2.66 5.89 -9.02
N GLN A 155 -3.34 5.78 -10.16
CA GLN A 155 -3.20 6.69 -11.31
C GLN A 155 -4.53 7.37 -11.66
N GLY A 156 -5.45 7.50 -10.67
CA GLY A 156 -6.80 8.00 -10.89
C GLY A 156 -6.87 9.38 -11.51
#